data_AF-A0A822ZE78-F1
#
_entry.id   AF-A0A822ZE78-F1
#
_cell.length_a   1.000
_cell.length_b   1.000
_cell.length_c   1.000
_cell.angle_alpha   90.00
_cell.angle_beta   90.00
_cell.angle_gamma   90.00
#
_symmetry.space_group_name_H-M   'P 1'
#
loop_
_entity.id
_entity.type
_entity.pdbx_description
1 polymer ?
#
loop_
_entity_poly.entity_id
_entity_poly.type
_entity_poly.pdbx_seq_one_letter_code
_entity_poly.pdbx_strand_id
1 'polypeptide(L)'
;MLEACDLTSVFEEDYIDLGRAGLGTCLLAGLPDWLIAYSARLVRFINFERTKLPEEILRHNLEEKRKFFLDISEEVEKNEAEIQAEGVYNQRLQNLALTLDKVRYVMRSVFGDPIKAPPPLEKLSPEAVVSVLWKGEGSLVEELVQCMAPHMEEGLLNDLKEKIRHDPSGSVDLRRELQKSLLWLRDEIRSLPCTYKCRHDAAADLIHLYAYTKYFFRVRAYRTVTSPPVYISLLDLGPKYTDKLGSGFQEYCKTYGENYCLGQLIYWHNQANADPDCSLGRARRGCLLLPDIASFCAKVQKPSHRQRVYGPRTRRFMLAGIPDGNHANDPDGKIPHKFHI
;
A
#
# COMPACT_ATOMS: atom_id res chain seq x y z
N MET A 1 4.33 4.77 -7.53
CA MET A 1 4.95 4.99 -6.21
C MET A 1 6.19 4.14 -6.01
N LEU A 2 6.08 2.80 -6.01
CA LEU A 2 7.23 1.90 -5.77
C LEU A 2 8.43 2.19 -6.67
N GLU A 3 8.19 2.26 -7.99
CA GLU A 3 9.25 2.57 -8.96
C GLU A 3 9.84 3.96 -8.75
N ALA A 4 9.01 4.97 -8.44
CA ALA A 4 9.48 6.33 -8.21
C ALA A 4 10.42 6.42 -7.01
N CYS A 5 10.18 5.62 -5.96
CA CYS A 5 11.03 5.54 -4.78
C CYS A 5 12.37 4.82 -5.02
N ASP A 6 12.50 4.08 -6.12
CA ASP A 6 13.75 3.39 -6.52
C ASP A 6 14.60 4.26 -7.48
N LEU A 7 14.04 5.36 -7.99
CA LEU A 7 14.72 6.22 -8.96
C LEU A 7 15.68 7.20 -8.28
N THR A 8 16.86 7.34 -8.88
CA THR A 8 17.89 8.30 -8.49
C THR A 8 17.94 9.53 -9.39
N SER A 9 17.09 9.60 -10.43
CA SER A 9 17.04 10.72 -11.38
C SER A 9 15.65 10.85 -12.02
N VAL A 10 15.34 12.05 -12.52
CA VAL A 10 14.11 12.39 -13.24
C VAL A 10 14.41 12.51 -14.73
N PHE A 11 13.53 11.99 -15.59
CA PHE A 11 13.70 12.10 -17.05
C PHE A 11 13.12 13.42 -17.59
N GLU A 12 13.57 13.86 -18.76
CA GLU A 12 13.05 15.09 -19.38
C GLU A 12 11.55 14.97 -19.70
N GLU A 13 11.08 13.80 -20.10
CA GLU A 13 9.66 13.56 -20.35
C GLU A 13 8.80 13.75 -19.10
N ASP A 14 9.33 13.47 -17.90
CA ASP A 14 8.61 13.68 -16.65
C ASP A 14 8.31 15.17 -16.43
N TYR A 15 9.26 16.05 -16.73
CA TYR A 15 9.06 17.50 -16.64
C TYR A 15 8.09 18.02 -17.70
N ILE A 16 8.12 17.46 -18.91
CA ILE A 16 7.18 17.81 -19.99
C ILE A 16 5.75 17.45 -19.58
N ASP A 17 5.53 16.24 -19.06
CA ASP A 17 4.21 15.78 -18.62
C ASP A 17 3.66 16.64 -17.47
N LEU A 18 4.51 16.97 -16.49
CA LEU A 18 4.16 17.84 -15.38
C LEU A 18 3.82 19.26 -15.86
N GLY A 19 4.63 19.82 -16.75
CA GLY A 19 4.41 21.16 -17.32
C GLY A 19 3.11 21.26 -18.10
N ARG A 20 2.78 20.24 -18.91
CA ARG A 20 1.49 20.14 -19.63
C ARG A 20 0.28 20.08 -18.70
N ALA A 21 0.44 19.49 -17.52
CA ALA A 21 -0.59 19.45 -16.48
C ALA A 21 -0.64 20.72 -15.60
N GLY A 22 0.14 21.76 -15.93
CA GLY A 22 0.17 23.01 -15.19
C GLY A 22 0.97 22.96 -13.88
N LEU A 23 1.74 21.90 -13.64
CA LEU A 23 2.61 21.77 -12.47
C LEU A 23 3.99 22.35 -12.78
N GLY A 24 4.15 23.64 -12.49
CA GLY A 24 5.36 24.40 -12.80
C GLY A 24 6.45 24.37 -11.72
N THR A 25 7.50 25.14 -11.97
CA THR A 25 8.67 25.27 -11.08
C THR A 25 8.32 25.74 -9.67
N CYS A 26 7.26 26.53 -9.49
CA CYS A 26 6.80 26.97 -8.16
C CYS A 26 6.46 25.79 -7.22
N LEU A 27 5.99 24.68 -7.79
CA LEU A 27 5.64 23.47 -7.06
C LEU A 27 6.76 22.43 -7.09
N LEU A 28 7.54 22.37 -8.17
CA LEU A 28 8.55 21.31 -8.34
C LEU A 28 9.93 21.68 -7.77
N ALA A 29 10.26 22.97 -7.72
CA ALA A 29 11.58 23.41 -7.29
C ALA A 29 11.87 23.01 -5.83
N GLY A 30 13.07 22.46 -5.61
CA GLY A 30 13.52 22.02 -4.30
C GLY A 30 12.88 20.72 -3.81
N LEU A 31 12.13 20.00 -4.64
CA LEU A 31 11.70 18.63 -4.33
C LEU A 31 12.80 17.62 -4.71
N PRO A 32 12.89 16.49 -3.99
CA PRO A 32 13.79 15.41 -4.37
C PRO A 32 13.29 14.69 -5.64
N ASP A 33 14.23 14.14 -6.42
CA ASP A 33 13.97 13.51 -7.72
C ASP A 33 12.89 12.42 -7.66
N TRP A 34 12.92 11.57 -6.64
CA TRP A 34 11.93 10.51 -6.47
C TRP A 34 10.49 11.05 -6.34
N LEU A 35 10.32 12.25 -5.77
CA LEU A 35 9.00 12.87 -5.58
C LEU A 35 8.51 13.54 -6.87
N ILE A 36 9.42 14.08 -7.66
CA ILE A 36 9.11 14.60 -9.00
C ILE A 36 8.71 13.43 -9.91
N ALA A 37 9.48 12.33 -9.92
CA ALA A 37 9.16 11.13 -10.67
C ALA A 37 7.82 10.49 -10.23
N TYR A 38 7.53 10.51 -8.92
CA TYR A 38 6.22 10.10 -8.40
C TYR A 38 5.10 10.97 -8.99
N SER A 39 5.27 12.28 -8.99
CA SER A 39 4.28 13.24 -9.49
C SER A 39 4.02 13.06 -10.98
N ALA A 40 5.06 12.90 -11.79
CA ALA A 40 4.94 12.71 -13.23
C ALA A 40 4.15 11.45 -13.58
N ARG A 41 4.47 10.34 -12.91
CA ARG A 41 3.72 9.08 -13.06
C ARG A 41 2.26 9.22 -12.63
N LEU A 42 2.00 10.02 -11.61
CA LEU A 42 0.64 10.27 -11.17
C LEU A 42 -0.13 11.13 -12.18
N VAL A 43 0.51 12.15 -12.76
CA VAL A 43 -0.07 12.94 -13.84
C VAL A 43 -0.39 12.09 -15.07
N ARG A 44 0.47 11.14 -15.44
CA ARG A 44 0.17 10.16 -16.51
C ARG A 44 -1.09 9.36 -16.20
N PHE A 45 -1.24 8.89 -14.95
CA PHE A 45 -2.46 8.21 -14.52
C PHE A 45 -3.68 9.13 -14.56
N ILE A 46 -3.57 10.37 -14.08
CA ILE A 46 -4.66 11.35 -14.10
C ILE A 46 -5.09 11.67 -15.53
N ASN A 47 -4.14 11.79 -16.47
CA ASN A 47 -4.43 11.98 -17.89
C ASN A 47 -5.10 10.74 -18.50
N PHE A 48 -4.65 9.53 -18.14
CA PHE A 48 -5.33 8.30 -18.53
C PHE A 48 -6.77 8.25 -17.99
N GLU A 49 -6.98 8.56 -16.70
CA GLU A 49 -8.31 8.64 -16.07
C GLU A 49 -9.20 9.63 -16.83
N ARG A 50 -8.70 10.82 -17.16
CA ARG A 50 -9.43 11.83 -17.96
C ARG A 50 -9.94 11.28 -19.29
N THR A 51 -9.20 10.40 -19.95
CA THR A 51 -9.61 9.82 -21.25
C THR A 51 -10.62 8.67 -21.12
N LYS A 52 -10.62 7.95 -19.99
CA LYS A 52 -11.45 6.74 -19.81
C LYS A 52 -12.70 6.96 -18.98
N LEU A 53 -12.64 7.91 -18.05
CA LEU A 53 -13.70 8.20 -17.11
C LEU A 53 -15.02 8.68 -17.77
N PRO A 54 -15.03 9.48 -18.85
CA PRO A 54 -16.29 9.91 -19.48
C PRO A 54 -17.15 8.72 -19.94
N GLU A 55 -16.54 7.71 -20.56
CA GLU A 55 -17.26 6.52 -21.06
C GLU A 55 -17.87 5.72 -19.90
N GLU A 56 -17.13 5.58 -18.80
CA GLU A 56 -17.58 4.88 -17.59
C GLU A 56 -18.72 5.61 -16.87
N ILE A 57 -18.62 6.95 -16.75
CA ILE A 57 -19.69 7.79 -16.18
C ILE A 57 -20.94 7.69 -17.06
N LEU A 58 -20.79 7.80 -18.38
CA LEU A 58 -21.91 7.70 -19.31
C LEU A 58 -22.63 6.35 -19.18
N ARG A 59 -21.87 5.25 -19.18
CA ARG A 59 -22.41 3.89 -19.01
C ARG A 59 -23.23 3.79 -17.72
N HIS A 60 -22.64 4.20 -16.59
CA HIS A 60 -23.31 4.17 -15.29
C HIS A 60 -24.58 5.05 -15.28
N ASN A 61 -24.51 6.27 -15.80
CA ASN A 61 -25.64 7.21 -15.80
C ASN A 61 -26.80 6.69 -16.65
N LEU A 62 -26.52 6.13 -17.83
CA LEU A 62 -27.54 5.52 -18.68
C LEU A 62 -28.18 4.30 -17.99
N GLU A 63 -27.39 3.44 -17.36
CA GLU A 63 -27.91 2.28 -16.62
C GLU A 63 -28.84 2.68 -15.46
N GLU A 64 -28.46 3.72 -14.70
CA GLU A 64 -29.31 4.21 -13.60
C GLU A 64 -30.56 4.94 -14.11
N LYS A 65 -30.44 5.82 -15.11
CA LYS A 65 -31.58 6.60 -15.63
C LYS A 65 -32.60 5.72 -16.38
N ARG A 66 -32.16 4.66 -17.08
CA ARG A 66 -33.05 3.69 -17.78
C ARG A 66 -34.00 2.95 -16.82
N LYS A 67 -33.71 2.92 -15.52
CA LYS A 67 -34.61 2.35 -14.51
C LYS A 67 -35.86 3.20 -14.28
N PHE A 68 -35.80 4.50 -14.58
CA PHE A 68 -36.84 5.47 -14.24
C PHE A 68 -37.43 6.19 -15.45
N PHE A 69 -36.68 6.28 -16.56
CA PHE A 69 -37.06 7.03 -17.76
C PHE A 69 -37.02 6.13 -19.01
N LEU A 70 -38.02 6.28 -19.88
CA LEU A 70 -38.14 5.54 -21.14
C LEU A 70 -37.40 6.21 -22.31
N ASP A 71 -37.23 7.53 -22.25
CA ASP A 71 -36.54 8.34 -23.25
C ASP A 71 -35.42 9.12 -22.57
N ILE A 72 -34.19 8.95 -23.06
CA ILE A 72 -32.97 9.55 -22.51
C ILE A 72 -32.17 10.09 -23.69
N SER A 73 -31.88 11.38 -23.67
CA SER A 73 -31.04 12.02 -24.68
C SER A 73 -29.58 11.63 -24.47
N GLU A 74 -29.07 10.72 -25.30
CA GLU A 74 -27.70 10.22 -25.21
C GLU A 74 -26.64 11.32 -25.39
N GLU A 75 -26.91 12.32 -26.25
CA GLU A 75 -25.99 13.44 -26.47
C GLU A 75 -25.82 14.32 -25.22
N VAL A 76 -26.92 14.58 -24.50
CA VAL A 76 -26.88 15.37 -23.25
C VAL A 76 -26.10 14.60 -22.17
N GLU A 77 -26.38 13.31 -22.01
CA GLU A 77 -25.68 12.47 -21.03
C GLU A 77 -24.18 12.38 -21.32
N LYS A 78 -23.79 12.30 -22.59
CA LYS A 78 -22.39 12.28 -22.99
C LYS A 78 -21.69 13.58 -22.62
N ASN A 79 -22.29 14.72 -22.93
CA ASN A 79 -21.73 16.03 -22.57
C ASN A 79 -21.64 16.21 -21.05
N GLU A 80 -22.66 15.77 -20.29
CA GLU A 80 -22.60 15.78 -18.81
C GLU A 80 -21.45 14.91 -18.28
N ALA A 81 -21.25 13.72 -18.84
CA ALA A 81 -20.18 12.81 -18.44
C ALA A 81 -18.78 13.40 -18.72
N GLU A 82 -18.60 14.06 -19.86
CA GLU A 82 -17.36 14.77 -20.21
C GLU A 82 -17.08 15.91 -19.21
N ILE A 83 -18.08 16.73 -18.89
CA ILE A 83 -17.96 17.83 -17.91
C ILE A 83 -17.62 17.28 -16.51
N GLN A 84 -18.28 16.20 -16.09
CA GLN A 84 -18.00 15.57 -14.79
C GLN A 84 -16.57 15.01 -14.73
N ALA A 85 -16.13 14.32 -15.78
CA ALA A 85 -14.77 13.79 -15.86
C ALA A 85 -13.70 14.91 -15.83
N GLU A 86 -13.97 16.04 -16.51
CA GLU A 86 -13.10 17.21 -16.45
C GLU A 86 -13.05 17.84 -15.05
N GLY A 87 -14.19 17.85 -14.34
CA GLY A 87 -14.24 18.25 -12.93
C GLY A 87 -13.37 17.35 -12.04
N VAL A 88 -13.45 16.03 -12.22
CA VAL A 88 -12.59 15.06 -11.50
C VAL A 88 -11.12 15.30 -11.82
N TYR A 89 -10.76 15.47 -13.09
CA TYR A 89 -9.39 15.77 -13.53
C TYR A 89 -8.80 16.99 -12.81
N ASN A 90 -9.52 18.11 -12.82
CA ASN A 90 -9.09 19.34 -12.15
C ASN A 90 -8.94 19.14 -10.64
N GLN A 91 -9.88 18.42 -10.01
CA GLN A 91 -9.79 18.09 -8.58
C GLN A 91 -8.58 17.19 -8.28
N ARG A 92 -8.23 16.22 -9.14
CA ARG A 92 -7.05 15.37 -8.97
C ARG A 92 -5.76 16.20 -8.98
N LEU A 93 -5.62 17.14 -9.92
CA LEU A 93 -4.43 17.99 -10.00
C LEU A 93 -4.28 18.89 -8.78
N GLN A 94 -5.37 19.49 -8.31
CA GLN A 94 -5.37 20.28 -7.07
C GLN A 94 -4.98 19.42 -5.86
N ASN A 95 -5.53 18.21 -5.76
CA ASN A 95 -5.21 17.28 -4.68
C ASN A 95 -3.74 16.84 -4.70
N LEU A 96 -3.15 16.66 -5.89
CA LEU A 96 -1.73 16.40 -6.06
C LEU A 96 -0.89 17.60 -5.60
N ALA A 97 -1.23 18.82 -6.00
CA ALA A 97 -0.52 20.03 -5.57
C ALA A 97 -0.51 20.19 -4.04
N LEU A 98 -1.67 20.05 -3.40
CA LEU A 98 -1.80 20.08 -1.94
C LEU A 98 -0.99 18.98 -1.26
N THR A 99 -0.95 17.78 -1.86
CA THR A 99 -0.15 16.66 -1.37
C THR A 99 1.33 17.00 -1.39
N LEU A 100 1.82 17.58 -2.49
CA LEU A 100 3.23 17.96 -2.63
C LEU A 100 3.62 19.06 -1.64
N ASP A 101 2.74 20.04 -1.39
CA ASP A 101 3.01 21.09 -0.41
C ASP A 101 3.09 20.54 1.02
N LYS A 102 2.14 19.68 1.42
CA LYS A 102 2.14 19.01 2.74
C LYS A 102 3.39 18.17 2.95
N VAL A 103 3.77 17.39 1.93
CA VAL A 103 4.97 16.54 1.99
C VAL A 103 6.23 17.39 2.03
N ARG A 104 6.34 18.45 1.20
CA ARG A 104 7.46 19.40 1.23
C ARG A 104 7.62 20.04 2.60
N TYR A 105 6.52 20.44 3.23
CA TYR A 105 6.54 21.03 4.58
C TYR A 105 7.16 20.06 5.61
N VAL A 106 6.70 18.80 5.64
CA VAL A 106 7.24 17.81 6.58
C VAL A 106 8.70 17.52 6.28
N MET A 107 9.09 17.37 5.02
CA MET A 107 10.49 17.16 4.64
C MET A 107 11.39 18.31 5.04
N ARG A 108 10.96 19.56 4.82
CA ARG A 108 11.68 20.75 5.28
C ARG A 108 11.86 20.75 6.79
N SER A 109 10.81 20.36 7.52
CA SER A 109 10.83 20.33 8.98
C SER A 109 11.73 19.23 9.56
N VAL A 110 11.81 18.07 8.89
CA VAL A 110 12.62 16.93 9.33
C VAL A 110 14.08 17.06 8.88
N PHE A 111 14.32 17.44 7.63
CA PHE A 111 15.63 17.38 6.97
C PHE A 111 16.26 18.76 6.72
N GLY A 112 15.55 19.85 7.02
CA GLY A 112 15.93 21.23 6.68
C GLY A 112 15.74 21.53 5.20
N ASP A 113 16.43 20.78 4.34
CA ASP A 113 16.33 20.86 2.88
C ASP A 113 15.57 19.65 2.32
N PRO A 114 14.38 19.82 1.69
CA PRO A 114 13.60 18.72 1.15
C PRO A 114 14.33 17.90 0.08
N ILE A 115 15.29 18.47 -0.65
CA ILE A 115 16.09 17.74 -1.65
C ILE A 115 16.84 16.55 -1.01
N LYS A 116 17.23 16.70 0.26
CA LYS A 116 17.95 15.67 1.01
C LYS A 116 17.05 14.58 1.60
N ALA A 117 15.72 14.73 1.48
CA ALA A 117 14.78 13.77 2.05
C ALA A 117 14.80 12.46 1.23
N PRO A 118 15.18 11.32 1.85
CA PRO A 118 15.16 10.03 1.16
C PRO A 118 13.73 9.56 0.91
N PRO A 119 13.48 8.66 -0.05
CA PRO A 119 12.14 8.12 -0.29
C PRO A 119 11.58 7.38 0.95
N PRO A 120 10.25 7.44 1.19
CA PRO A 120 9.61 6.79 2.33
C PRO A 120 9.49 5.26 2.16
N LEU A 121 9.77 4.74 0.96
CA LEU A 121 9.85 3.31 0.66
C LEU A 121 11.24 2.99 0.15
N GLU A 122 11.84 1.97 0.73
CA GLU A 122 13.17 1.49 0.37
C GLU A 122 13.07 0.06 -0.13
N LYS A 123 13.54 -0.18 -1.35
CA LYS A 123 13.65 -1.53 -1.89
C LYS A 123 14.79 -2.26 -1.19
N LEU A 124 14.51 -3.44 -0.67
CA LEU A 124 15.51 -4.25 0.02
C LEU A 124 16.53 -4.82 -0.97
N SER A 125 17.81 -4.78 -0.60
CA SER A 125 18.87 -5.49 -1.32
C SER A 125 18.70 -7.01 -1.18
N PRO A 126 19.27 -7.83 -2.08
CA PRO A 126 19.19 -9.29 -1.97
C PRO A 126 19.64 -9.82 -0.59
N GLU A 127 20.67 -9.24 0.00
CA GLU A 127 21.20 -9.60 1.31
C GLU A 127 20.21 -9.27 2.43
N ALA A 128 19.60 -8.08 2.37
CA ALA A 128 18.58 -7.66 3.32
C ALA A 128 17.31 -8.55 3.21
N VAL A 129 16.94 -8.97 2.00
CA VAL A 129 15.83 -9.92 1.79
C VAL A 129 16.16 -11.28 2.42
N VAL A 130 17.36 -11.81 2.23
CA VAL A 130 17.80 -13.06 2.89
C VAL A 130 17.75 -12.92 4.42
N SER A 131 18.20 -11.79 4.96
CA SER A 131 18.12 -11.53 6.40
C SER A 131 16.68 -11.53 6.90
N VAL A 132 15.76 -10.81 6.24
CA VAL A 132 14.35 -10.72 6.67
C VAL A 132 13.59 -12.04 6.48
N LEU A 133 13.92 -12.83 5.48
CA LEU A 133 13.18 -14.07 5.21
C LEU A 133 13.78 -15.30 5.91
N TRP A 134 15.10 -15.40 6.08
CA TRP A 134 15.75 -16.66 6.48
C TRP A 134 16.56 -16.62 7.79
N LYS A 135 17.26 -15.52 8.11
CA LYS A 135 18.33 -15.54 9.16
C LYS A 135 18.27 -14.49 10.26
N GLY A 136 17.53 -13.41 10.07
CA GLY A 136 17.43 -12.33 11.05
C GLY A 136 16.57 -12.73 12.24
N GLU A 137 16.79 -12.03 13.35
CA GLU A 137 15.81 -11.99 14.44
C GLU A 137 14.48 -11.45 13.89
N GLY A 138 13.40 -12.19 14.15
CA GLY A 138 12.08 -11.91 13.58
C GLY A 138 11.99 -12.23 12.09
N SER A 139 12.87 -13.10 11.56
CA SER A 139 12.76 -13.55 10.18
C SER A 139 11.53 -14.44 9.97
N LEU A 140 11.06 -14.51 8.72
CA LEU A 140 9.90 -15.34 8.37
C LEU A 140 10.07 -16.81 8.79
N VAL A 141 11.26 -17.38 8.61
CA VAL A 141 11.56 -18.77 9.02
C VAL A 141 11.56 -18.92 10.53
N GLU A 142 12.13 -17.96 11.27
CA GLU A 142 12.12 -17.99 12.73
C GLU A 142 10.68 -17.89 13.27
N GLU A 143 9.90 -16.92 12.77
CA GLU A 143 8.52 -16.71 13.19
C GLU A 143 7.64 -17.92 12.88
N LEU A 144 7.83 -18.54 11.72
CA LEU A 144 7.19 -19.80 11.35
C LEU A 144 7.47 -20.91 12.38
N VAL A 145 8.75 -21.12 12.71
CA VAL A 145 9.16 -22.17 13.66
C VAL A 145 8.62 -21.88 15.05
N GLN A 146 8.64 -20.63 15.50
CA GLN A 146 8.07 -20.21 16.78
C GLN A 146 6.54 -20.41 16.83
N CYS A 147 5.83 -20.09 15.75
CA CYS A 147 4.38 -20.28 15.66
C CYS A 147 3.97 -21.76 15.64
N MET A 148 4.78 -22.61 15.01
CA MET A 148 4.54 -24.05 14.92
C MET A 148 4.90 -24.81 16.20
N ALA A 149 5.89 -24.32 16.96
CA ALA A 149 6.39 -24.97 18.17
C ALA A 149 5.32 -25.44 19.18
N PRO A 150 4.30 -24.64 19.58
CA PRO A 150 3.27 -25.07 20.52
C PRO A 150 2.24 -26.06 19.94
N HIS A 151 2.33 -26.39 18.65
CA HIS A 151 1.34 -27.17 17.92
C HIS A 151 1.91 -28.42 17.26
N MET A 152 3.19 -28.72 17.49
CA MET A 152 3.91 -29.84 16.90
C MET A 152 4.62 -30.67 17.96
N GLU A 153 4.83 -31.94 17.66
CA GLU A 153 5.67 -32.82 18.47
C GLU A 153 7.13 -32.35 18.41
N GLU A 154 7.82 -32.41 19.55
CA GLU A 154 9.17 -31.88 19.71
C GLU A 154 10.19 -32.55 18.76
N GLY A 155 10.05 -33.86 18.50
CA GLY A 155 10.89 -34.58 17.55
C GLY A 155 10.78 -34.04 16.12
N LEU A 156 9.55 -33.90 15.61
CA LEU A 156 9.29 -33.36 14.26
C LEU A 156 9.76 -31.90 14.11
N LEU A 157 9.61 -31.10 15.18
CA LEU A 157 10.08 -29.71 15.19
C LEU A 157 11.61 -29.64 15.16
N ASN A 158 12.30 -30.50 15.91
CA ASN A 158 13.75 -30.56 15.92
C ASN A 158 14.30 -31.06 14.58
N ASP A 159 13.67 -32.09 13.99
CA ASP A 159 14.00 -32.55 12.64
C ASP A 159 13.87 -31.43 11.60
N LEU A 160 12.80 -30.64 11.66
CA LEU A 160 12.60 -29.49 10.78
C LEU A 160 13.69 -28.43 10.98
N LYS A 161 14.01 -28.07 12.23
CA LYS A 161 15.07 -27.11 12.56
C LYS A 161 16.44 -27.57 12.04
N GLU A 162 16.75 -28.86 12.19
CA GLU A 162 17.99 -29.44 11.69
C GLU A 162 18.08 -29.39 10.16
N LYS A 163 16.95 -29.57 9.46
CA LYS A 163 16.88 -29.47 8.00
C LYS A 163 16.95 -28.03 7.48
N ILE A 164 16.58 -27.01 8.29
CA ILE A 164 16.64 -25.57 7.94
C ILE A 164 18.10 -25.05 7.77
N ARG A 165 19.10 -25.92 7.77
CA ARG A 165 20.51 -25.61 7.45
C ARG A 165 20.77 -25.21 5.98
N HIS A 166 19.76 -25.24 5.11
CA HIS A 166 19.84 -24.75 3.71
C HIS A 166 19.96 -23.22 3.63
N ASP A 167 21.12 -22.71 4.06
CA ASP A 167 21.43 -21.30 4.07
C ASP A 167 21.73 -20.73 2.66
N PRO A 168 20.97 -19.74 2.18
CA PRO A 168 21.21 -19.13 0.87
C PRO A 168 22.36 -18.09 0.86
N SER A 169 22.93 -17.71 2.01
CA SER A 169 23.84 -16.56 2.17
C SER A 169 25.21 -16.68 1.50
N GLY A 170 25.62 -17.90 1.11
CA GLY A 170 26.92 -18.17 0.48
C GLY A 170 26.90 -18.20 -1.06
N SER A 171 25.76 -17.93 -1.68
CA SER A 171 25.59 -18.08 -3.13
C SER A 171 25.94 -16.83 -3.93
N VAL A 172 26.44 -17.04 -5.15
CA VAL A 172 26.62 -15.99 -6.16
C VAL A 172 25.27 -15.42 -6.63
N ASP A 173 24.21 -16.24 -6.64
CA ASP A 173 22.84 -15.81 -6.96
C ASP A 173 21.93 -16.00 -5.74
N LEU A 174 21.98 -15.02 -4.84
CA LEU A 174 21.20 -15.00 -3.60
C LEU A 174 19.70 -15.11 -3.85
N ARG A 175 19.20 -14.50 -4.93
CA ARG A 175 17.76 -14.50 -5.25
C ARG A 175 17.29 -15.90 -5.61
N ARG A 176 18.02 -16.57 -6.50
CA ARG A 176 17.65 -17.91 -6.96
C ARG A 176 17.81 -18.95 -5.86
N GLU A 177 18.87 -18.87 -5.07
CA GLU A 177 19.06 -19.80 -3.94
C GLU A 177 18.03 -19.56 -2.83
N LEU A 178 17.72 -18.31 -2.50
CA LEU A 178 16.63 -18.01 -1.55
C LEU A 178 15.29 -18.55 -2.05
N GLN A 179 14.99 -18.39 -3.33
CA GLN A 179 13.78 -18.96 -3.93
C GLN A 179 13.77 -20.50 -3.80
N LYS A 180 14.87 -21.18 -4.11
CA LYS A 180 14.97 -22.64 -3.93
C LYS A 180 14.79 -23.05 -2.47
N SER A 181 15.44 -22.36 -1.53
CA SER A 181 15.31 -22.63 -0.10
C SER A 181 13.87 -22.44 0.39
N LEU A 182 13.17 -21.41 -0.07
CA LEU A 182 11.74 -21.20 0.24
C LEU A 182 10.84 -22.27 -0.40
N LEU A 183 11.12 -22.71 -1.63
CA LEU A 183 10.35 -23.79 -2.27
C LEU A 183 10.57 -25.14 -1.60
N TRP A 184 11.80 -25.43 -1.18
CA TRP A 184 12.10 -26.59 -0.36
C TRP A 184 11.36 -26.53 0.98
N LEU A 185 11.43 -25.39 1.68
CA LEU A 185 10.73 -25.20 2.95
C LEU A 185 9.22 -25.37 2.81
N ARG A 186 8.64 -24.83 1.72
CA ARG A 186 7.24 -25.05 1.36
C ARG A 186 6.92 -26.54 1.29
N ASP A 187 7.75 -27.32 0.61
CA ASP A 187 7.50 -28.75 0.38
C ASP A 187 7.61 -29.55 1.68
N GLU A 188 8.60 -29.26 2.52
CA GLU A 188 8.73 -29.86 3.85
C GLU A 188 7.50 -29.54 4.72
N ILE A 189 7.07 -28.28 4.78
CA ILE A 189 5.90 -27.88 5.57
C ILE A 189 4.63 -28.53 5.02
N ARG A 190 4.49 -28.64 3.69
CA ARG A 190 3.32 -29.27 3.07
C ARG A 190 3.21 -30.76 3.39
N SER A 191 4.33 -31.42 3.67
CA SER A 191 4.36 -32.83 4.08
C SER A 191 3.88 -33.05 5.51
N LEU A 192 3.82 -32.00 6.34
CA LEU A 192 3.41 -32.10 7.74
C LEU A 192 1.88 -32.28 7.89
N PRO A 193 1.44 -33.05 8.90
CA PRO A 193 0.02 -33.29 9.12
C PRO A 193 -0.69 -32.03 9.62
N CYS A 194 -1.72 -31.58 8.90
CA CYS A 194 -2.51 -30.43 9.32
C CYS A 194 -3.39 -30.75 10.54
N THR A 195 -3.41 -29.86 11.52
CA THR A 195 -4.31 -29.95 12.67
C THR A 195 -5.33 -28.81 12.66
N TYR A 196 -6.33 -28.87 13.54
CA TYR A 196 -7.27 -27.75 13.73
C TYR A 196 -6.60 -26.51 14.36
N LYS A 197 -5.41 -26.67 14.94
CA LYS A 197 -4.61 -25.60 15.56
C LYS A 197 -3.54 -25.04 14.63
N CYS A 198 -3.10 -25.81 13.64
CA CYS A 198 -2.02 -25.41 12.74
C CYS A 198 -2.28 -25.91 11.31
N ARG A 199 -2.46 -24.96 10.39
CA ARG A 199 -2.72 -25.24 8.96
C ARG A 199 -1.43 -25.13 8.15
N HIS A 200 -0.65 -26.21 8.13
CA HIS A 200 0.60 -26.27 7.36
C HIS A 200 0.38 -26.15 5.84
N ASP A 201 -0.77 -26.58 5.33
CA ASP A 201 -1.15 -26.38 3.93
C ASP A 201 -1.28 -24.89 3.55
N ALA A 202 -1.86 -24.08 4.45
CA ALA A 202 -1.95 -22.63 4.30
C ALA A 202 -0.57 -21.97 4.40
N ALA A 203 0.25 -22.40 5.36
CA ALA A 203 1.63 -21.94 5.55
C ALA A 203 2.47 -22.17 4.29
N ALA A 204 2.38 -23.37 3.70
CA ALA A 204 3.09 -23.71 2.47
C ALA A 204 2.63 -22.83 1.28
N ASP A 205 1.33 -22.63 1.10
CA ASP A 205 0.82 -21.77 0.02
C ASP A 205 1.25 -20.30 0.22
N LEU A 206 1.37 -19.81 1.46
CA LEU A 206 1.91 -18.49 1.76
C LEU A 206 3.42 -18.41 1.46
N ILE A 207 4.21 -19.39 1.87
CA ILE A 207 5.66 -19.44 1.56
C ILE A 207 5.87 -19.46 0.05
N HIS A 208 5.00 -20.13 -0.71
CA HIS A 208 5.03 -20.10 -2.16
C HIS A 208 4.84 -18.67 -2.69
N LEU A 209 3.93 -17.87 -2.12
CA LEU A 209 3.78 -16.46 -2.47
C LEU A 209 5.05 -15.65 -2.19
N TYR A 210 5.69 -15.86 -1.03
CA TYR A 210 6.99 -15.24 -0.72
C TYR A 210 8.07 -15.66 -1.73
N ALA A 211 8.15 -16.93 -2.11
CA ALA A 211 9.13 -17.46 -3.05
C ALA A 211 9.03 -16.87 -4.48
N TYR A 212 7.83 -16.42 -4.88
CA TYR A 212 7.60 -15.77 -6.19
C TYR A 212 7.49 -14.25 -6.10
N THR A 213 7.62 -13.67 -4.92
CA THR A 213 7.64 -12.21 -4.74
C THR A 213 8.97 -11.64 -5.23
N LYS A 214 8.91 -10.80 -6.26
CA LYS A 214 10.11 -10.26 -6.93
C LYS A 214 10.83 -9.18 -6.15
N TYR A 215 10.09 -8.38 -5.39
CA TYR A 215 10.60 -7.19 -4.72
C TYR A 215 10.00 -7.07 -3.32
N PHE A 216 10.85 -6.74 -2.36
CA PHE A 216 10.46 -6.47 -0.99
C PHE A 216 10.83 -5.04 -0.65
N PHE A 217 9.98 -4.38 0.12
CA PHE A 217 10.14 -2.99 0.48
C PHE A 217 10.05 -2.82 1.99
N ARG A 218 10.89 -1.93 2.51
CA ARG A 218 10.84 -1.44 3.88
C ARG A 218 10.28 -0.03 3.89
N VAL A 219 9.38 0.24 4.82
CA VAL A 219 8.91 1.60 5.09
C VAL A 219 9.95 2.33 5.91
N ARG A 220 10.38 3.50 5.46
CA ARG A 220 11.30 4.38 6.18
C ARG A 220 10.50 5.37 7.01
N ALA A 221 10.50 5.15 8.32
CA ALA A 221 9.94 6.09 9.29
C ALA A 221 10.77 7.39 9.29
N TYR A 222 10.11 8.53 9.12
CA TYR A 222 10.72 9.84 9.35
C TYR A 222 10.55 10.24 10.81
N ARG A 223 11.23 11.31 11.21
CA ARG A 223 11.01 11.89 12.54
C ARG A 223 9.63 12.56 12.61
N THR A 224 8.90 12.32 13.70
CA THR A 224 7.67 13.04 14.02
C THR A 224 7.93 14.54 14.16
N VAL A 225 7.08 15.37 13.55
CA VAL A 225 7.16 16.83 13.59
C VAL A 225 5.85 17.39 14.12
N THR A 226 5.93 18.42 14.95
CA THR A 226 4.76 19.22 15.34
C THR A 226 4.89 20.60 14.71
N SER A 227 3.81 21.10 14.10
CA SER A 227 3.78 22.45 13.54
C SER A 227 3.91 23.50 14.63
N PRO A 228 4.36 24.72 14.28
CA PRO A 228 4.15 25.87 15.13
C PRO A 228 2.66 26.01 15.52
N PRO A 229 2.37 26.61 16.69
CA PRO A 229 1.01 26.83 17.13
C PRO A 229 0.29 27.81 16.22
N VAL A 230 -0.97 27.49 15.92
CA VAL A 230 -1.93 28.40 15.30
C VAL A 230 -2.95 28.77 16.36
N TYR A 231 -3.14 30.07 16.56
CA TYR A 231 -4.11 30.60 17.51
C TYR A 231 -5.44 30.82 16.78
N ILE A 232 -6.44 30.04 17.14
CA ILE A 232 -7.77 30.07 16.55
C ILE A 232 -8.69 30.88 17.46
N SER A 233 -9.29 31.93 16.92
CA SER A 233 -10.30 32.74 17.59
C SER A 233 -11.68 32.07 17.54
N LEU A 234 -12.53 32.39 18.51
CA LEU A 234 -13.96 32.05 18.47
C LEU A 234 -14.65 32.55 17.18
N LEU A 235 -14.19 33.68 16.65
CA LEU A 235 -14.71 34.24 15.40
C LEU A 235 -14.40 33.34 14.19
N ASP A 236 -13.30 32.58 14.23
CA ASP A 236 -12.87 31.70 13.13
C ASP A 236 -13.68 30.40 13.06
N LEU A 237 -14.23 29.95 14.20
CA LEU A 237 -14.99 28.70 14.33
C LEU A 237 -16.49 28.87 14.06
N GLY A 238 -16.98 30.11 14.07
CA GLY A 238 -18.38 30.46 13.83
C GLY A 238 -19.31 30.21 15.04
N PRO A 239 -20.58 30.62 14.92
CA PRO A 239 -21.52 30.73 16.06
C PRO A 239 -21.90 29.41 16.73
N LYS A 240 -21.51 28.25 16.16
CA LYS A 240 -21.77 26.92 16.75
C LYS A 240 -20.81 26.55 17.88
N TYR A 241 -19.74 27.33 18.09
CA TYR A 241 -18.67 27.03 19.04
C TYR A 241 -18.53 28.09 20.15
N THR A 242 -19.40 29.09 20.18
CA THR A 242 -19.39 30.20 21.16
C THR A 242 -19.53 29.73 22.60
N ASP A 243 -20.24 28.63 22.82
CA ASP A 243 -20.56 28.13 24.17
C ASP A 243 -19.56 27.04 24.65
N LYS A 244 -18.66 26.59 23.77
CA LYS A 244 -17.73 25.46 24.05
C LYS A 244 -16.30 25.88 24.32
N LEU A 245 -15.91 27.06 23.86
CA LEU A 245 -14.59 27.66 24.11
C LEU A 245 -14.82 28.91 24.97
N GLY A 246 -14.04 29.06 26.04
CA GLY A 246 -14.03 30.32 26.82
C GLY A 246 -13.62 31.52 25.96
N SER A 247 -13.59 32.72 26.55
CA SER A 247 -13.29 33.99 25.87
C SER A 247 -11.86 34.16 25.32
N GLY A 248 -11.08 33.09 25.18
CA GLY A 248 -9.67 33.09 24.79
C GLY A 248 -9.41 32.44 23.42
N PHE A 249 -8.19 32.63 22.92
CA PHE A 249 -7.69 31.92 21.74
C PHE A 249 -7.44 30.45 22.07
N GLN A 250 -7.83 29.55 21.16
CA GLN A 250 -7.43 28.15 21.25
C GLN A 250 -6.13 27.93 20.47
N GLU A 251 -5.13 27.40 21.16
CA GLU A 251 -3.90 26.96 20.53
C GLU A 251 -4.11 25.60 19.85
N TYR A 252 -3.78 25.53 18.56
CA TYR A 252 -3.80 24.31 17.78
C TYR A 252 -2.43 24.04 17.16
N CYS A 253 -1.93 22.83 17.39
CA CYS A 253 -0.70 22.32 16.76
C CYS A 253 -1.03 21.03 16.00
N LYS A 254 -0.54 20.92 14.77
CA LYS A 254 -0.66 19.68 14.00
C LYS A 254 0.59 18.83 14.18
N THR A 255 0.42 17.60 14.64
CA THR A 255 1.49 16.60 14.68
C THR A 255 1.43 15.75 13.41
N TYR A 256 2.59 15.57 12.78
CA TYR A 256 2.82 14.75 11.61
C TYR A 256 3.62 13.53 12.07
N GLY A 257 2.97 12.36 12.07
CA GLY A 257 3.61 11.11 12.49
C GLY A 257 4.71 10.63 11.55
N GLU A 258 5.43 9.60 11.99
CA GLU A 258 6.62 9.06 11.30
C GLU A 258 6.36 8.61 9.86
N ASN A 259 5.14 8.15 9.58
CA ASN A 259 4.72 7.65 8.28
C ASN A 259 3.81 8.62 7.52
N TYR A 260 3.68 9.87 7.99
CA TYR A 260 2.76 10.84 7.41
C TYR A 260 2.99 11.05 5.91
N CYS A 261 4.25 11.22 5.47
CA CYS A 261 4.57 11.42 4.05
C CYS A 261 4.12 10.23 3.18
N LEU A 262 4.37 9.00 3.63
CA LEU A 262 3.90 7.80 2.94
C LEU A 262 2.37 7.76 2.86
N GLY A 263 1.70 8.04 3.98
CA GLY A 263 0.24 8.12 4.05
C GLY A 263 -0.33 9.14 3.08
N GLN A 264 0.20 10.36 3.11
CA GLN A 264 -0.26 11.45 2.26
C GLN A 264 -0.06 11.16 0.77
N LEU A 265 1.03 10.48 0.39
CA LEU A 265 1.30 10.06 -0.99
C LEU A 265 0.41 8.89 -1.44
N ILE A 266 0.02 7.98 -0.54
CA ILE A 266 -0.94 6.91 -0.87
C ILE A 266 -2.35 7.48 -1.03
N TYR A 267 -2.75 8.36 -0.12
CA TYR A 267 -4.06 9.00 -0.09
C TYR A 267 -4.07 10.37 -0.78
N TRP A 268 -3.20 10.58 -1.77
CA TRP A 268 -3.05 11.85 -2.48
C TRP A 268 -4.38 12.39 -3.02
N HIS A 269 -5.30 11.51 -3.40
CA HIS A 269 -6.61 11.84 -3.95
C HIS A 269 -7.66 12.20 -2.90
N ASN A 270 -7.41 11.93 -1.61
CA ASN A 270 -8.35 12.16 -0.51
C ASN A 270 -7.77 13.16 0.49
N GLN A 271 -8.14 14.43 0.32
CA GLN A 271 -7.69 15.51 1.18
C GLN A 271 -8.48 15.65 2.49
N ALA A 272 -9.58 14.91 2.66
CA ALA A 272 -10.39 14.92 3.88
C ALA A 272 -9.77 14.10 5.02
N ASN A 273 -8.75 13.28 4.72
CA ASN A 273 -8.07 12.49 5.73
C ASN A 273 -7.08 13.36 6.53
N ALA A 274 -7.48 13.74 7.74
CA ALA A 274 -6.66 14.57 8.63
C ALA A 274 -5.38 13.86 9.09
N ASP A 275 -5.44 12.52 9.21
CA ASP A 275 -4.41 11.66 9.78
C ASP A 275 -4.12 10.44 8.88
N PRO A 276 -3.35 10.64 7.79
CA PRO A 276 -3.18 9.64 6.74
C PRO A 276 -2.32 8.44 7.16
N ASP A 277 -1.50 8.58 8.20
CA ASP A 277 -0.65 7.53 8.76
C ASP A 277 -1.47 6.41 9.46
N CYS A 278 -2.51 6.76 10.22
CA CYS A 278 -3.40 5.80 10.89
C CYS A 278 -4.09 4.84 9.89
N SER A 279 -4.30 5.27 8.65
CA SER A 279 -4.95 4.46 7.61
C SER A 279 -3.98 3.55 6.84
N LEU A 280 -2.67 3.73 7.00
CA LEU A 280 -1.64 2.98 6.26
C LEU A 280 -1.68 1.47 6.49
N GLY A 281 -2.04 1.03 7.69
CA GLY A 281 -2.06 -0.40 8.03
C GLY A 281 -2.95 -1.23 7.10
N ARG A 282 -4.01 -0.63 6.53
CA ARG A 282 -4.86 -1.28 5.52
C ARG A 282 -4.30 -1.10 4.11
N ALA A 283 -3.87 0.11 3.73
CA ALA A 283 -3.38 0.40 2.39
C ALA A 283 -2.08 -0.35 2.02
N ARG A 284 -1.28 -0.74 3.02
CA ARG A 284 -0.05 -1.52 2.78
C ARG A 284 -0.33 -2.98 2.43
N ARG A 285 -1.48 -3.54 2.81
CA ARG A 285 -1.78 -4.98 2.60
C ARG A 285 -1.93 -5.29 1.11
N GLY A 286 -1.38 -6.41 0.68
CA GLY A 286 -1.44 -6.90 -0.70
C GLY A 286 -0.29 -6.39 -1.58
N CYS A 287 0.04 -5.10 -1.52
CA CYS A 287 1.09 -4.52 -2.38
C CYS A 287 2.44 -4.30 -1.69
N LEU A 288 2.45 -3.96 -0.39
CA LEU A 288 3.65 -3.66 0.40
C LEU A 288 3.89 -4.65 1.54
N LEU A 289 2.82 -5.25 2.04
CA LEU A 289 2.82 -6.24 3.10
C LEU A 289 2.11 -7.50 2.61
N LEU A 290 2.86 -8.59 2.61
CA LEU A 290 2.32 -9.93 2.44
C LEU A 290 1.60 -10.38 3.72
N PRO A 291 0.71 -11.40 3.63
CA PRO A 291 0.08 -11.96 4.81
C PRO A 291 1.11 -12.42 5.84
N ASP A 292 0.76 -12.23 7.11
CA ASP A 292 1.53 -12.64 8.27
C ASP A 292 1.60 -14.18 8.34
N ILE A 293 2.82 -14.72 8.51
CA ILE A 293 3.06 -16.15 8.65
C ILE A 293 2.39 -16.68 9.92
N ALA A 294 2.23 -15.90 10.99
CA ALA A 294 1.52 -16.36 12.19
C ALA A 294 0.01 -16.63 11.99
N SER A 295 -0.57 -16.22 10.86
CA SER A 295 -2.02 -16.28 10.62
C SER A 295 -2.61 -17.69 10.50
N PHE A 296 -1.80 -18.73 10.27
CA PHE A 296 -2.28 -20.13 10.14
C PHE A 296 -2.20 -20.95 11.43
N CYS A 297 -1.64 -20.39 12.50
CA CYS A 297 -1.61 -20.99 13.83
C CYS A 297 -2.69 -20.36 14.72
N ALA A 298 -3.39 -21.20 15.48
CA ALA A 298 -4.38 -20.74 16.44
C ALA A 298 -3.68 -20.01 17.59
N LYS A 299 -4.05 -18.74 17.83
CA LYS A 299 -3.52 -17.98 18.97
C LYS A 299 -3.87 -18.67 20.28
N VAL A 300 -2.86 -19.00 21.08
CA VAL A 300 -2.98 -19.74 22.35
C VAL A 300 -3.98 -19.09 23.33
N GLN A 301 -4.12 -17.76 23.30
CA GLN A 301 -4.93 -17.01 24.27
C GLN A 301 -6.42 -16.82 23.90
N LYS A 302 -6.83 -17.04 22.64
CA LYS A 302 -8.23 -16.96 22.20
C LYS A 302 -8.47 -17.89 21.01
N PRO A 303 -8.83 -19.16 21.23
CA PRO A 303 -9.25 -20.04 20.14
C PRO A 303 -10.56 -19.50 19.56
N SER A 304 -10.48 -18.85 18.41
CA SER A 304 -11.64 -18.40 17.66
C SER A 304 -12.52 -19.61 17.35
N HIS A 305 -13.70 -19.71 17.97
CA HIS A 305 -14.67 -20.79 17.75
C HIS A 305 -15.22 -20.82 16.30
N ARG A 306 -15.01 -19.73 15.54
CA ARG A 306 -15.27 -19.65 14.10
C ARG A 306 -14.05 -20.17 13.34
N GLN A 307 -14.10 -21.45 13.00
CA GLN A 307 -13.19 -22.11 12.06
C GLN A 307 -13.21 -21.38 10.72
N ARG A 308 -12.21 -20.54 10.45
CA ARG A 308 -11.86 -20.21 9.08
C ARG A 308 -11.10 -21.39 8.52
N VAL A 309 -11.83 -22.35 7.95
CA VAL A 309 -11.23 -23.54 7.35
C VAL A 309 -10.53 -23.09 6.06
N TYR A 310 -9.22 -22.88 6.15
CA TYR A 310 -8.40 -22.89 4.96
C TYR A 310 -8.57 -24.25 4.27
N GLY A 311 -8.93 -24.24 2.99
CA GLY A 311 -9.21 -25.45 2.26
C GLY A 311 -9.34 -25.21 0.75
N PRO A 312 -9.67 -26.25 -0.04
CA PRO A 312 -9.66 -26.18 -1.49
C PRO A 312 -10.53 -25.06 -2.07
N ARG A 313 -11.69 -24.78 -1.45
CA ARG A 313 -12.58 -23.67 -1.86
C ARG A 313 -11.93 -22.31 -1.64
N THR A 314 -11.33 -22.09 -0.46
CA THR A 314 -10.59 -20.87 -0.13
C THR A 314 -9.43 -20.68 -1.10
N ARG A 315 -8.65 -21.74 -1.37
CA ARG A 315 -7.56 -21.71 -2.34
C ARG A 315 -8.03 -21.34 -3.74
N ARG A 316 -9.12 -21.94 -4.23
CA ARG A 316 -9.71 -21.58 -5.54
C ARG A 316 -10.17 -20.12 -5.58
N PHE A 317 -10.79 -19.63 -4.51
CA PHE A 317 -11.19 -18.23 -4.41
C PHE A 317 -9.99 -17.28 -4.41
N MET A 318 -8.91 -17.63 -3.69
CA MET A 318 -7.68 -16.83 -3.70
C MET A 318 -7.04 -16.81 -5.09
N LEU A 319 -6.95 -17.97 -5.76
CA LEU A 319 -6.39 -18.07 -7.11
C LEU A 319 -7.23 -17.29 -8.13
N ALA A 320 -8.56 -17.33 -8.02
CA ALA A 320 -9.45 -16.55 -8.89
C ALA A 320 -9.31 -15.02 -8.70
N GLY A 321 -8.80 -14.59 -7.55
CA GLY A 321 -8.53 -13.17 -7.26
C GLY A 321 -7.12 -12.71 -7.64
N ILE A 322 -6.25 -13.61 -8.08
CA ILE A 322 -4.95 -13.25 -8.67
C ILE A 322 -5.23 -12.99 -10.15
N PRO A 323 -5.07 -11.75 -10.66
CA PRO A 323 -5.27 -11.49 -12.07
C PRO A 323 -4.33 -12.39 -12.88
N ASP A 324 -4.91 -13.22 -13.74
CA ASP A 324 -4.14 -13.99 -14.71
C ASP A 324 -3.30 -12.99 -15.51
N GLY A 325 -2.01 -13.27 -15.67
CA GLY A 325 -1.05 -12.41 -16.37
C GLY A 325 -1.37 -12.12 -17.84
N ASN A 326 -2.55 -12.51 -18.32
CA ASN A 326 -3.13 -12.12 -19.60
C ASN A 326 -4.08 -10.94 -19.40
N HIS A 327 -3.51 -9.73 -19.32
CA HIS A 327 -4.26 -8.50 -19.50
C HIS A 327 -4.78 -8.43 -20.94
N ALA A 328 -5.95 -9.00 -21.20
CA ALA A 328 -6.68 -8.75 -22.43
C ALA A 328 -8.21 -8.72 -22.27
N ASN A 329 -8.82 -9.32 -21.25
CA ASN A 329 -10.28 -9.32 -21.11
C ASN A 329 -10.72 -9.43 -19.64
N ASP A 330 -10.81 -8.32 -18.91
CA ASP A 330 -11.68 -8.23 -17.74
C ASP A 330 -12.34 -6.84 -17.71
N PRO A 331 -13.64 -6.71 -18.02
CA PRO A 331 -14.34 -5.43 -18.10
C PRO A 331 -14.63 -4.80 -16.73
N ASP A 332 -14.39 -5.51 -15.62
CA ASP A 332 -14.99 -5.14 -14.34
C ASP A 332 -14.00 -4.63 -13.28
N GLY A 333 -12.68 -4.66 -13.53
CA GLY A 333 -11.68 -3.92 -12.75
C GLY A 333 -11.72 -4.07 -11.21
N LYS A 334 -12.40 -5.08 -10.67
CA LYS A 334 -12.61 -5.27 -9.24
C LYS A 334 -11.41 -5.99 -8.65
N ILE A 335 -10.42 -5.23 -8.21
CA ILE A 335 -9.39 -5.72 -7.29
C ILE A 335 -10.09 -6.23 -6.03
N PRO A 336 -9.98 -7.52 -5.65
CA PRO A 336 -10.70 -8.03 -4.49
C PRO A 336 -10.14 -7.43 -3.19
N HIS A 337 -10.90 -6.49 -2.60
CA HIS A 337 -10.59 -5.78 -1.35
C HIS A 337 -10.68 -6.63 -0.06
N LYS A 338 -10.69 -7.96 -0.13
CA LYS A 338 -10.84 -8.83 1.04
C LYS A 338 -9.94 -10.06 1.00
N PHE A 339 -8.65 -9.86 1.17
CA PHE A 339 -7.78 -10.88 1.73
C PHE A 339 -7.62 -10.65 3.23
N HIS A 340 -8.60 -11.14 3.98
CA HIS A 340 -8.43 -11.40 5.40
C HIS A 340 -8.28 -12.92 5.57
N ILE A 341 -7.04 -13.38 5.73
CA ILE A 341 -6.77 -14.64 6.41
C ILE A 341 -7.10 -14.41 7.89
#